data_AF-A0A8J2RHT7-F1
#
_entry.id   AF-A0A8J2RHT7-F1
#
_cell.length_a   1.000
_cell.length_b   1.000
_cell.length_c   1.000
_cell.angle_alpha   90.00
_cell.angle_beta   90.00
_cell.angle_gamma   90.00
#
_symmetry.space_group_name_H-M   'P 1'
#
loop_
_entity.id
_entity.type
_entity.pdbx_description
1 polymer ?
#
loop_
_entity_poly.entity_id
_entity_poly.type
_entity_poly.pdbx_seq_one_letter_code
_entity_poly.pdbx_strand_id
1 'polypeptide(L)'
;MYPGNSIFVSVGGTELRVWDMLAIGRLLSRVSQHHKTITCLHLASDRKRLVTCGLDRHAKIYDVQSYQVVHTLDFSSPVFSLGIMPDDFSVVAGMANGFISMQHRQTPAEARALNPKQTLKEQKESQTAYRFRLNADFRNVNRTFNPATDIEVATENDNNFRSRYDMFLRKFQYS
;
A
#
# COMPACT_ATOMS: atom_id res chain seq x y z
N MET A 1 -17.58 22.35 -10.67
CA MET A 1 -16.94 23.18 -11.71
C MET A 1 -16.00 24.15 -10.98
N TYR A 2 -14.69 23.87 -10.98
CA TYR A 2 -13.69 24.69 -10.28
C TYR A 2 -13.33 25.93 -11.12
N PRO A 3 -12.99 27.08 -10.50
CA PRO A 3 -12.34 28.19 -11.18
C PRO A 3 -10.82 27.93 -11.29
N GLY A 4 -10.40 26.88 -12.01
CA GLY A 4 -8.98 26.48 -12.06
C GLY A 4 -8.67 25.28 -12.95
N ASN A 5 -9.33 25.17 -14.10
CA ASN A 5 -9.28 24.01 -15.00
C ASN A 5 -7.95 23.85 -15.79
N SER A 6 -6.83 24.38 -15.30
CA SER A 6 -5.59 24.53 -16.07
C SER A 6 -4.35 23.90 -15.45
N ILE A 7 -4.43 23.31 -14.26
CA ILE A 7 -3.25 22.73 -13.61
C ILE A 7 -3.16 21.24 -13.92
N PHE A 8 -1.98 20.79 -14.35
CA PHE A 8 -1.67 19.36 -14.43
C PHE A 8 -0.36 19.06 -13.72
N VAL A 9 -0.25 17.84 -13.20
CA VAL A 9 0.93 17.37 -12.51
C VAL A 9 1.55 16.26 -13.34
N SER A 10 2.84 16.38 -13.62
CA SER A 10 3.62 15.35 -14.26
C SER A 10 4.73 14.89 -13.34
N VAL A 11 5.19 13.67 -13.58
CA VAL A 11 6.26 13.07 -12.81
C VAL A 11 7.34 12.63 -13.78
N GLY A 12 8.59 12.91 -13.44
CA GLY A 12 9.73 12.55 -14.26
C GLY A 12 10.94 12.27 -13.39
N GLY A 13 11.50 11.06 -13.50
CA GLY A 13 12.60 10.62 -12.66
C GLY A 13 12.22 10.69 -11.18
N THR A 14 13.02 11.41 -10.39
CA THR A 14 12.86 11.60 -8.94
C THR A 14 11.94 12.77 -8.57
N GLU A 15 11.37 13.45 -9.57
CA GLU A 15 10.76 14.76 -9.38
C GLU A 15 9.31 14.80 -9.80
N LEU A 16 8.53 15.54 -9.02
CA LEU A 16 7.17 15.93 -9.34
C LEU A 16 7.16 17.38 -9.84
N ARG A 17 6.49 17.61 -10.96
CA ARG A 17 6.38 18.92 -11.61
C ARG A 17 4.93 19.30 -11.78
N VAL A 18 4.61 20.53 -11.39
CA VAL A 18 3.28 21.10 -11.48
C VAL A 18 3.30 22.21 -12.51
N TRP A 19 2.36 22.16 -13.45
CA TRP A 19 2.32 23.04 -14.60
C TRP A 19 0.99 23.77 -14.69
N ASP A 20 1.04 25.01 -15.12
CA ASP A 20 -0.15 25.76 -15.54
C ASP A 20 -0.26 25.77 -17.06
N MET A 21 -1.34 25.17 -17.56
CA MET A 21 -1.66 25.10 -18.99
C MET A 21 -2.05 26.47 -19.56
N LEU A 22 -2.75 27.31 -18.78
CA LEU A 22 -3.22 28.62 -19.28
C LEU A 22 -2.05 29.59 -19.45
N ALA A 23 -1.01 29.45 -18.64
CA ALA A 23 0.19 30.26 -18.71
C ALA A 23 1.26 29.68 -19.66
N ILE A 24 0.86 29.03 -20.76
CA ILE A 24 1.77 28.49 -21.79
C ILE A 24 2.71 27.41 -21.18
N GLY A 25 2.16 26.52 -20.37
CA GLY A 25 2.93 25.44 -19.76
C GLY A 25 4.01 25.93 -18.79
N ARG A 26 3.75 27.02 -18.07
CA ARG A 26 4.68 27.53 -17.06
C ARG A 26 4.80 26.51 -15.94
N LEU A 27 6.03 26.17 -15.56
CA LEU A 27 6.32 25.38 -14.37
C LEU A 27 5.99 26.21 -13.13
N LEU A 28 4.99 25.78 -12.36
CA LEU A 28 4.60 26.42 -11.10
C LEU A 28 5.48 25.93 -9.95
N SER A 29 5.69 24.62 -9.87
CA SER A 29 6.40 24.00 -8.76
C SER A 29 7.15 22.75 -9.18
N ARG A 30 8.31 22.55 -8.57
CA ARG A 30 9.17 21.37 -8.71
C ARG A 30 9.46 20.83 -7.33
N VAL A 31 9.01 19.61 -7.07
CA VAL A 31 9.14 18.94 -5.78
C VAL A 31 10.01 17.70 -5.95
N SER A 32 11.22 17.73 -5.38
CA SER A 32 12.17 16.62 -5.38
C SER A 32 12.35 16.11 -3.96
N GLN A 33 11.47 15.20 -3.55
CA GLN A 33 11.47 14.61 -2.20
C GLN A 33 11.69 13.09 -2.23
N HIS A 34 11.65 12.49 -3.42
CA HIS A 34 11.97 11.07 -3.64
C HIS A 34 13.45 10.93 -3.98
N HIS A 35 14.06 9.87 -3.48
CA HIS A 35 15.48 9.54 -3.70
C HIS A 35 15.70 8.74 -5.00
N LYS A 36 14.67 8.08 -5.54
CA LYS A 36 14.66 7.30 -6.77
C LYS A 36 13.43 7.63 -7.61
N THR A 37 13.37 6.98 -8.77
CA THR A 37 12.31 7.15 -9.75
C THR A 37 10.93 6.91 -9.16
N ILE A 38 10.05 7.88 -9.37
CA ILE A 38 8.64 7.80 -9.04
C ILE A 38 7.96 6.99 -10.15
N THR A 39 7.23 5.95 -9.76
CA THR A 39 6.58 4.99 -10.65
C THR A 39 5.11 5.31 -10.86
N CYS A 40 4.46 5.91 -9.87
CA CYS A 40 3.02 6.18 -9.88
C CYS A 40 2.66 7.53 -9.27
N LEU A 41 1.60 8.11 -9.83
CA LEU A 41 0.94 9.33 -9.39
C LEU A 41 -0.56 9.10 -9.31
N HIS A 42 -1.19 9.49 -8.21
CA HIS A 42 -2.64 9.42 -8.06
C HIS A 42 -3.19 10.64 -7.32
N LEU A 43 -4.40 11.06 -7.64
CA LEU A 43 -5.11 12.13 -6.93
C LEU A 43 -6.12 11.50 -5.97
N ALA A 44 -6.15 11.99 -4.74
CA ALA A 44 -7.03 11.53 -3.67
C ALA A 44 -7.82 12.71 -3.07
N SER A 45 -8.83 12.40 -2.27
CA SER A 45 -9.55 13.38 -1.44
C SER A 45 -10.18 14.52 -2.21
N ASP A 46 -10.99 14.17 -3.21
CA ASP A 46 -11.62 15.13 -4.10
C ASP A 46 -10.60 16.16 -4.64
N ARG A 47 -9.43 15.63 -5.04
CA ARG A 47 -8.31 16.37 -5.63
C ARG A 47 -7.59 17.33 -4.67
N LYS A 48 -7.80 17.21 -3.35
CA LYS A 48 -7.04 18.00 -2.35
C LYS A 48 -5.68 17.38 -2.02
N ARG A 49 -5.52 16.08 -2.26
CA ARG A 49 -4.28 15.36 -1.95
C ARG A 49 -3.73 14.68 -3.19
N LEU A 50 -2.42 14.65 -3.25
CA LEU A 50 -1.69 13.99 -4.32
C LEU A 50 -0.79 12.92 -3.71
N VAL A 51 -0.89 11.70 -4.22
CA VAL A 51 -0.11 10.57 -3.76
C VAL A 51 0.89 10.18 -4.85
N THR A 52 2.13 10.01 -4.45
CA THR A 52 3.22 9.55 -5.31
C THR A 52 3.83 8.31 -4.71
N CYS A 53 4.26 7.38 -5.56
CA CYS A 53 4.97 6.18 -5.12
C CYS A 53 6.20 6.00 -5.99
N GLY A 54 7.29 5.53 -5.39
CA GLY A 54 8.54 5.33 -6.11
C GLY A 54 9.28 4.06 -5.75
N LEU A 55 10.40 3.87 -6.45
CA LEU A 55 11.34 2.76 -6.22
C LEU A 55 12.09 2.87 -4.89
N ASP A 56 11.89 3.96 -4.16
CA ASP A 56 12.39 4.17 -2.79
C ASP A 56 11.66 3.35 -1.75
N ARG A 57 10.62 2.59 -2.14
CA ARG A 57 9.68 1.91 -1.24
C ARG A 57 8.83 2.87 -0.41
N HIS A 58 8.89 4.16 -0.71
CA HIS A 58 8.09 5.17 -0.04
C HIS A 58 6.96 5.66 -0.93
N ALA A 59 5.77 5.81 -0.35
CA ALA A 59 4.72 6.64 -0.94
C ALA A 59 4.61 7.94 -0.16
N LYS A 60 4.66 9.07 -0.87
CA LYS A 60 4.53 10.41 -0.27
C LYS A 60 3.20 11.01 -0.67
N ILE A 61 2.50 11.52 0.34
CA ILE A 61 1.23 12.22 0.21
C ILE A 61 1.52 13.72 0.34
N TYR A 62 1.17 14.46 -0.70
CA TYR A 62 1.28 15.91 -0.77
C TYR A 62 -0.09 16.55 -0.63
N ASP A 63 -0.10 17.72 -0.01
CA ASP A 63 -1.22 18.65 -0.12
C ASP A 63 -1.12 19.43 -1.44
N VAL A 64 -2.22 19.55 -2.17
CA VAL A 64 -2.23 20.18 -3.51
C VAL A 64 -2.11 21.70 -3.42
N GLN A 65 -2.52 22.33 -2.31
CA GLN A 65 -2.44 23.78 -2.18
C GLN A 65 -1.01 24.24 -1.85
N SER A 66 -0.34 23.54 -0.93
CA SER A 66 1.00 23.89 -0.46
C SER A 66 2.14 23.13 -1.16
N TYR A 67 1.83 22.02 -1.85
CA TYR A 67 2.79 21.06 -2.41
C TYR A 67 3.79 20.50 -1.38
N GLN A 68 3.45 20.55 -0.09
CA GLN A 68 4.26 19.99 0.99
C GLN A 68 3.87 18.54 1.28
N VAL A 69 4.86 17.75 1.72
CA VAL A 69 4.64 16.36 2.15
C VAL A 69 3.88 16.38 3.47
N VAL A 70 2.65 15.90 3.46
CA VAL A 70 1.82 15.72 4.66
C VAL A 70 2.13 14.40 5.33
N HIS A 71 2.34 13.36 4.53
CA HIS A 71 2.55 12.02 5.05
C HIS A 71 3.48 11.20 4.18
N THR A 72 4.22 10.30 4.82
CA THR A 72 5.07 9.32 4.14
C THR A 72 4.68 7.93 4.62
N LEU A 73 4.33 7.06 3.69
CA LEU A 73 4.06 5.65 3.92
C LEU A 73 5.29 4.86 3.51
N ASP A 74 5.70 3.93 4.37
CA ASP A 74 6.83 3.05 4.12
C ASP A 74 6.36 1.65 3.75
N PHE A 75 7.03 1.05 2.77
CA PHE A 75 6.75 -0.30 2.28
C PHE A 75 8.02 -1.15 2.33
N SER A 76 7.84 -2.46 2.46
CA SER A 76 8.96 -3.41 2.51
C SER A 76 9.71 -3.53 1.17
N SER A 77 9.05 -3.18 0.06
CA SER A 77 9.56 -3.40 -1.30
C SER A 77 9.15 -2.26 -2.23
N PRO A 78 9.86 -2.02 -3.36
CA PRO A 78 9.51 -0.98 -4.32
C PRO A 78 8.08 -1.10 -4.81
N VAL A 79 7.36 0.03 -4.86
CA VAL A 79 5.96 0.08 -5.28
C VAL A 79 5.90 0.42 -6.77
N PHE A 80 5.17 -0.39 -7.54
CA PHE A 80 5.00 -0.18 -8.99
C PHE A 80 3.62 0.34 -9.36
N SER A 81 2.60 -0.03 -8.59
CA SER A 81 1.22 0.39 -8.81
C SER A 81 0.58 0.80 -7.50
N LEU A 82 -0.26 1.83 -7.56
CA LEU A 82 -1.04 2.28 -6.42
C LEU A 82 -2.48 2.57 -6.85
N GLY A 83 -3.43 2.06 -6.09
CA GLY A 83 -4.86 2.35 -6.23
C GLY A 83 -5.38 2.97 -4.95
N ILE A 84 -6.23 3.99 -5.08
CA ILE A 84 -6.88 4.66 -3.96
C ILE A 84 -8.38 4.54 -4.14
N MET A 85 -9.08 4.19 -3.07
CA MET A 85 -10.54 4.17 -3.08
C MET A 85 -11.10 5.60 -3.12
N PRO A 86 -12.20 5.87 -3.83
CA PRO A 86 -12.77 7.23 -3.89
C PRO A 86 -13.19 7.83 -2.54
N ASP A 87 -13.36 6.99 -1.50
CA ASP A 87 -13.64 7.44 -0.13
C ASP A 87 -12.37 7.75 0.70
N ASP A 88 -11.19 7.59 0.11
CA ASP A 88 -9.85 7.71 0.71
C ASP A 88 -9.55 6.80 1.92
N PHE A 89 -10.44 5.89 2.29
CA PHE A 89 -10.22 5.02 3.45
C PHE A 89 -9.27 3.88 3.14
N SER A 90 -9.17 3.47 1.89
CA SER A 90 -8.30 2.35 1.52
C SER A 90 -7.33 2.71 0.42
N VAL A 91 -6.06 2.37 0.65
CA VAL A 91 -4.96 2.49 -0.31
C VAL A 91 -4.39 1.10 -0.56
N VAL A 92 -4.29 0.72 -1.82
CA VAL A 92 -3.74 -0.56 -2.27
C VAL A 92 -2.45 -0.27 -3.03
N ALA A 93 -1.36 -0.91 -2.65
CA ALA A 93 -0.07 -0.80 -3.32
C ALA A 93 0.42 -2.17 -3.79
N GLY A 94 0.76 -2.28 -5.08
CA GLY A 94 1.39 -3.43 -5.67
C GLY A 94 2.91 -3.30 -5.62
N MET A 95 3.57 -4.24 -4.94
CA MET A 95 5.02 -4.23 -4.74
C MET A 95 5.76 -5.16 -5.71
N ALA A 96 7.06 -4.90 -5.91
CA ALA A 96 7.95 -5.65 -6.79
C ALA A 96 8.12 -7.13 -6.41
N ASN A 97 7.91 -7.47 -5.14
CA ASN A 97 8.04 -8.82 -4.60
C ASN A 97 6.79 -9.68 -4.85
N GLY A 98 5.82 -9.19 -5.62
CA GLY A 98 4.55 -9.88 -5.92
C GLY A 98 3.51 -9.78 -4.80
N PHE A 99 3.83 -9.12 -3.69
CA PHE A 99 2.87 -8.88 -2.62
C PHE A 99 2.08 -7.60 -2.84
N ILE A 100 0.82 -7.61 -2.42
CA ILE A 100 -0.05 -6.44 -2.43
C ILE A 100 -0.28 -6.03 -0.99
N SER A 101 0.07 -4.80 -0.64
CA SER A 101 -0.24 -4.23 0.67
C SER A 101 -1.48 -3.36 0.57
N MET A 102 -2.50 -3.69 1.36
CA MET A 102 -3.67 -2.85 1.56
C MET A 102 -3.53 -2.14 2.90
N GLN A 103 -3.60 -0.82 2.89
CA GLN A 103 -3.63 0.00 4.09
C GLN A 103 -5.01 0.64 4.22
N HIS A 104 -5.62 0.45 5.38
CA HIS A 104 -6.87 1.08 5.74
C HIS A 104 -6.60 2.25 6.69
N ARG A 105 -6.98 3.46 6.28
CA ARG A 105 -6.94 4.66 7.09
C ARG A 105 -8.20 4.70 7.94
N GLN A 106 -8.09 4.26 9.20
CA GLN A 106 -9.20 4.35 10.14
C GLN A 106 -9.69 5.80 10.24
N THR A 107 -11.00 5.96 10.12
CA THR A 107 -11.62 7.26 10.39
C THR A 107 -11.41 7.65 11.85
N PRO A 108 -11.33 8.94 12.17
CA PRO A 108 -11.33 9.39 13.57
C PRO A 108 -12.54 8.91 14.37
N ALA A 109 -13.64 8.54 13.71
CA ALA A 109 -14.84 7.98 14.32
C ALA A 109 -14.65 6.52 14.77
N GLU A 110 -14.03 5.67 13.94
CA GLU A 110 -13.69 4.29 14.30
C GLU A 110 -12.56 4.25 15.34
N ALA A 111 -11.57 5.14 15.23
CA ALA A 111 -10.50 5.28 16.24
C ALA A 111 -11.03 5.71 17.62
N ARG A 112 -12.18 6.39 17.68
CA ARG A 112 -12.87 6.73 18.94
C ARG A 112 -13.76 5.60 19.46
N ALA A 113 -14.24 4.72 18.58
CA ALA A 113 -15.08 3.58 18.94
C ALA A 113 -14.27 2.36 19.43
N LEU A 114 -13.00 2.26 19.03
CA LEU A 114 -12.11 1.15 19.42
C LEU A 114 -11.45 1.40 20.78
N ASN A 115 -11.91 0.64 21.79
CA ASN A 115 -11.34 0.64 23.14
C ASN A 115 -9.86 0.17 23.11
N PRO A 116 -8.91 0.84 23.79
CA PRO A 116 -7.47 0.55 23.71
C PRO A 116 -7.03 -0.83 24.25
N LYS A 117 -7.95 -1.65 24.76
CA LYS A 117 -7.68 -3.03 25.22
C LYS A 117 -7.89 -4.10 24.14
N GLN A 118 -8.65 -3.82 23.08
CA GLN A 118 -8.89 -4.78 21.99
C GLN A 118 -7.79 -4.72 20.91
N THR A 119 -7.16 -3.56 20.74
CA THR A 119 -6.11 -3.31 19.75
C THR A 119 -4.87 -4.19 19.91
N LEU A 120 -4.48 -4.58 21.13
CA LEU A 120 -3.31 -5.45 21.36
C LEU A 120 -3.53 -6.91 20.92
N LYS A 121 -4.78 -7.39 20.85
CA LYS A 121 -5.10 -8.73 20.35
C LYS A 121 -5.25 -8.72 18.82
N GLU A 122 -5.97 -7.74 18.28
CA GLU A 122 -6.20 -7.62 16.83
C GLU A 122 -4.94 -7.19 16.05
N GLN A 123 -4.06 -6.37 16.64
CA GLN A 123 -2.75 -6.08 16.03
C GLN A 123 -1.83 -7.30 15.99
N LYS A 124 -2.01 -8.25 16.92
CA LYS A 124 -1.27 -9.53 16.92
C LYS A 124 -1.79 -10.49 15.86
N GLU A 125 -3.08 -10.43 15.54
CA GLU A 125 -3.71 -11.23 14.48
C GLU A 125 -3.52 -10.62 13.08
N SER A 126 -3.54 -9.28 12.94
CA SER A 126 -3.34 -8.58 11.66
C SER A 126 -1.88 -8.51 11.19
N GLN A 127 -0.91 -8.91 12.02
CA GLN A 127 0.46 -9.20 11.57
C GLN A 127 0.57 -10.54 10.82
N THR A 128 -0.52 -11.31 10.69
CA THR A 128 -0.55 -12.47 9.79
C THR A 128 -0.59 -11.96 8.35
N ALA A 129 0.51 -12.18 7.62
CA ALA A 129 0.59 -11.86 6.20
C ALA A 129 -0.39 -12.75 5.43
N TYR A 130 -1.47 -12.17 4.92
CA TYR A 130 -2.42 -12.90 4.07
C TYR A 130 -1.68 -13.43 2.83
N ARG A 131 -1.62 -14.76 2.67
CA ARG A 131 -1.09 -15.41 1.47
C ARG A 131 -2.25 -15.88 0.61
N PHE A 132 -2.47 -15.21 -0.50
CA PHE A 132 -3.40 -15.68 -1.53
C PHE A 132 -2.65 -16.62 -2.48
N ARG A 133 -3.14 -17.86 -2.62
CA ARG A 133 -2.72 -18.77 -3.70
C ARG A 133 -3.86 -18.87 -4.70
N LEU A 134 -3.57 -18.54 -5.95
CA LEU A 134 -4.46 -18.84 -7.07
C LEU A 134 -4.08 -20.23 -7.59
N ASN A 135 -4.95 -21.21 -7.37
CA ASN A 135 -4.80 -22.54 -7.96
C ASN A 135 -5.29 -22.49 -9.42
N ALA A 136 -4.49 -21.86 -10.29
CA ALA A 136 -4.72 -21.88 -11.72
C ALA A 136 -4.01 -23.10 -12.35
N ASP A 137 -4.68 -24.25 -12.38
CA ASP A 137 -4.26 -25.36 -13.23
C ASP A 137 -4.51 -24.99 -14.70
N PHE A 138 -3.49 -24.46 -15.39
CA PHE A 138 -3.52 -24.03 -16.79
C PHE A 138 -3.78 -25.16 -17.82
N ARG A 139 -4.16 -26.37 -17.38
CA ARG A 139 -4.39 -27.53 -18.26
C ARG A 139 -5.82 -27.63 -18.78
N ASN A 140 -6.80 -26.94 -18.19
CA ASN A 140 -8.19 -26.98 -18.64
C ASN A 140 -8.71 -25.58 -18.99
N VAL A 141 -8.74 -25.30 -20.29
CA VAL A 141 -9.14 -24.01 -20.90
C VAL A 141 -10.61 -23.62 -20.62
N ASN A 142 -11.45 -24.54 -20.14
CA ASN A 142 -12.90 -24.34 -20.03
C ASN A 142 -13.45 -24.26 -18.61
N ARG A 143 -12.62 -24.12 -17.57
CA ARG A 143 -13.12 -23.98 -16.19
C ARG A 143 -13.40 -22.50 -15.89
N THR A 144 -14.67 -22.13 -15.70
CA THR A 144 -15.06 -20.79 -15.26
C THR A 144 -14.61 -20.56 -13.81
N PHE A 145 -13.94 -19.43 -13.58
CA PHE A 145 -13.41 -19.02 -12.27
C PHE A 145 -14.50 -19.04 -11.20
N ASN A 146 -14.27 -19.79 -10.12
CA ASN A 146 -15.23 -19.93 -9.04
C ASN A 146 -14.59 -19.44 -7.73
N PRO A 147 -15.00 -18.27 -7.18
CA PRO A 147 -14.28 -17.60 -6.10
C PRO A 147 -14.31 -18.36 -4.77
N ALA A 148 -15.25 -19.30 -4.61
CA ALA A 148 -15.37 -20.11 -3.39
C ALA A 148 -14.38 -21.28 -3.33
N THR A 149 -13.90 -21.79 -4.48
CA THR A 149 -12.99 -22.95 -4.55
C THR A 149 -11.59 -22.56 -4.97
N ASP A 150 -11.44 -21.52 -5.78
CA ASP A 150 -10.17 -21.19 -6.43
C ASP A 150 -9.32 -20.22 -5.60
N ILE A 151 -9.92 -19.61 -4.57
CA ILE A 151 -9.27 -18.68 -3.64
C ILE A 151 -9.07 -19.39 -2.31
N GLU A 152 -7.88 -19.95 -2.11
CA GLU A 152 -7.46 -20.43 -0.79
C GLU A 152 -6.79 -19.29 -0.02
N VAL A 153 -7.47 -18.82 1.03
CA VAL A 153 -6.93 -17.85 1.98
C VAL A 153 -6.32 -18.62 3.14
N ALA A 154 -5.01 -18.83 3.11
CA ALA A 154 -4.29 -19.41 4.23
C ALA A 154 -4.16 -18.35 5.34
N THR A 155 -4.95 -18.47 6.39
CA THR A 155 -4.97 -17.56 7.55
C THR A 155 -4.08 -18.02 8.70
N GLU A 156 -3.60 -19.27 8.69
CA GLU A 156 -2.82 -19.81 9.78
C GLU A 156 -1.31 -19.64 9.55
N ASN A 157 -0.65 -18.97 10.50
CA ASN A 157 0.74 -19.27 10.80
C ASN A 157 0.76 -20.69 11.38
N ASP A 158 1.20 -21.67 10.59
CA ASP A 158 1.50 -23.03 11.04
C ASP A 158 2.67 -22.99 12.04
N ASN A 159 2.39 -22.52 13.25
CA ASN A 159 3.33 -22.44 14.36
C ASN A 159 3.23 -23.65 15.30
N ASN A 160 2.50 -24.70 14.93
CA ASN A 160 2.39 -25.90 15.76
C ASN A 160 2.40 -27.19 14.96
N PHE A 161 3.60 -27.62 14.58
CA PHE A 161 4.02 -29.00 14.85
C PHE A 161 5.52 -29.01 15.13
N ARG A 162 5.91 -28.63 16.36
CA ARG A 162 7.11 -29.27 16.91
C ARG A 162 6.76 -30.75 17.07
N SER A 163 7.38 -31.57 16.24
CA SER A 163 7.32 -33.03 16.36
C SER A 163 7.61 -33.44 17.80
N ARG A 164 6.95 -34.49 18.28
CA ARG A 164 7.09 -35.05 19.64
C ARG A 164 8.55 -35.31 20.04
N TYR A 165 9.44 -35.43 19.06
CA TYR A 165 10.88 -35.70 19.21
C TYR A 165 11.73 -34.45 19.52
N ASP A 166 11.20 -33.24 19.34
CA ASP A 166 11.94 -31.98 19.51
C ASP A 166 11.97 -31.47 20.97
N MET A 167 11.38 -32.24 21.89
CA MET A 167 11.36 -31.93 23.33
C MET A 167 12.72 -32.21 24.02
N PHE A 168 13.56 -33.07 23.43
CA PHE A 168 14.82 -33.52 24.06
C PHE A 168 16.06 -32.70 23.65
N LEU A 169 15.97 -31.86 22.61
CA LEU A 169 17.11 -31.07 22.12
C LEU A 169 17.47 -29.87 23.01
N ARG A 170 16.68 -29.58 24.05
CA ARG A 170 16.91 -28.44 24.95
C ARG A 170 17.74 -28.77 26.20
N LYS A 171 18.15 -30.02 26.40
CA LYS A 171 18.84 -30.48 27.63
C LYS A 171 20.36 -30.62 27.53
N PHE A 172 20.99 -30.34 26.40
CA PHE A 172 22.46 -30.29 26.34
C PHE A 172 22.98 -28.88 26.60
N GLN A 173 23.13 -28.54 27.88
CA GLN A 173 24.10 -27.54 28.31
C GLN A 173 25.35 -28.28 28.77
N TYR A 174 26.48 -28.01 28.11
CA TYR A 174 27.79 -28.54 28.49
C TYR A 174 28.20 -27.98 29.86
N SER A 175 28.87 -28.81 30.67
CA SER A 175 29.69 -28.35 31.82
C SER A 175 30.95 -27.66 31.34
#